data_AF-A0A967UD02-F1
#
_entry.id   AF-A0A967UD02-F1
#
_cell.length_a   1.000
_cell.length_b   1.000
_cell.length_c   1.000
_cell.angle_alpha   90.00
_cell.angle_beta   90.00
_cell.angle_gamma   90.00
#
_symmetry.space_group_name_H-M   'P 1'
#
loop_
_entity.id
_entity.type
_entity.pdbx_description
1 polymer ?
#
loop_
_entity_poly.entity_id
_entity_poly.type
_entity_poly.pdbx_seq_one_letter_code
_entity_poly.pdbx_strand_id
1 'polypeptide(L)'
;PVGRWHEERSPDLCDILAVVDGALARFDRLDAERMGIMGGSYGGLMTVKILGVDDRWKSAVAERGVYSFMSFAGTSDIAHT
;
A
#
# COMPACT_ATOMS: atom_id res chain seq x y z
N PRO A 1 -18.31 -7.38 -6.95
CA PRO A 1 -17.84 -8.77 -7.23
C PRO A 1 -16.59 -9.08 -6.40
N VAL A 2 -16.58 -10.20 -5.68
CA VAL A 2 -15.42 -10.62 -4.86
C VAL A 2 -14.21 -10.79 -5.78
N GLY A 3 -13.11 -10.06 -5.55
CA GLY A 3 -11.83 -10.30 -6.22
C GLY A 3 -11.24 -9.17 -7.08
N ARG A 4 -11.92 -8.04 -7.28
CA ARG A 4 -11.37 -6.87 -8.04
C ARG A 4 -10.50 -5.91 -7.20
N TRP A 5 -10.00 -6.35 -6.04
CA TRP A 5 -9.20 -5.52 -5.12
C TRP A 5 -7.89 -4.98 -5.72
N HIS A 6 -7.43 -5.56 -6.83
CA HIS A 6 -6.26 -5.12 -7.60
C HIS A 6 -6.59 -4.03 -8.62
N GLU A 7 -7.87 -3.78 -8.92
CA GLU A 7 -8.35 -2.74 -9.83
C GLU A 7 -8.92 -1.52 -9.07
N GLU A 8 -9.31 -1.71 -7.81
CA GLU A 8 -9.97 -0.69 -6.99
C GLU A 8 -8.97 0.19 -6.22
N ARG A 9 -9.02 1.50 -6.49
CA ARG A 9 -8.42 2.53 -5.65
C ARG A 9 -9.32 2.80 -4.44
N SER A 10 -9.06 2.10 -3.33
CA SER A 10 -9.80 2.31 -2.08
C SER A 10 -9.51 3.71 -1.48
N PRO A 11 -10.42 4.28 -0.65
CA PRO A 11 -10.25 5.63 -0.13
C PRO A 11 -8.92 5.88 0.60
N ASP A 12 -8.48 4.92 1.38
CA ASP A 12 -7.20 4.93 2.09
C ASP A 12 -5.98 4.89 1.15
N LEU A 13 -6.05 4.11 0.07
CA LEU A 13 -5.03 4.14 -0.98
C LEU A 13 -4.98 5.52 -1.64
N CYS A 14 -6.14 6.09 -1.97
CA CYS A 14 -6.23 7.45 -2.53
C CYS A 14 -5.64 8.49 -1.58
N ASP A 15 -5.95 8.41 -0.28
CA ASP A 15 -5.41 9.33 0.73
C ASP A 15 -3.88 9.22 0.83
N ILE A 16 -3.32 8.00 0.80
CA ILE A 16 -1.86 7.81 0.77
C ILE A 16 -1.25 8.48 -0.46
N LEU A 17 -1.83 8.29 -1.65
CA LEU A 17 -1.31 8.91 -2.87
C LEU A 17 -1.44 10.43 -2.84
N ALA A 18 -2.55 10.96 -2.31
CA ALA A 18 -2.79 12.39 -2.17
C ALA A 18 -1.78 13.07 -1.22
N VAL A 19 -1.40 12.40 -0.12
CA VAL A 19 -0.34 12.89 0.78
C VAL A 19 0.99 13.01 0.04
N VAL A 20 1.34 12.04 -0.81
CA VAL A 20 2.57 12.08 -1.59
C VAL A 20 2.54 13.18 -2.65
N ASP A 21 1.42 13.33 -3.37
CA ASP A 21 1.26 14.42 -4.34
C ASP A 21 1.37 15.79 -3.66
N GLY A 22 0.72 15.94 -2.52
CA GLY A 22 0.80 17.16 -1.70
C GLY A 22 2.21 17.43 -1.19
N ALA A 23 2.95 16.39 -0.78
CA ALA A 23 4.33 16.54 -0.32
C ALA A 23 5.26 16.97 -1.47
N LEU A 24 5.16 16.35 -2.64
CA LEU A 24 5.94 16.71 -3.83
C LEU A 24 5.66 18.16 -4.27
N ALA A 25 4.39 18.60 -4.22
CA ALA A 25 4.03 19.98 -4.55
C ALA A 25 4.49 21.01 -3.51
N ARG A 26 4.63 20.60 -2.25
CA ARG A 26 4.96 21.50 -1.12
C ARG A 26 6.46 21.68 -0.92
N PHE A 27 7.25 20.66 -1.25
CA PHE A 27 8.66 20.57 -0.85
C PHE A 27 9.57 20.27 -2.05
N ASP A 28 10.15 21.31 -2.66
CA ASP A 28 11.06 21.23 -3.82
C ASP A 28 12.30 20.34 -3.63
N ARG A 29 12.64 20.01 -2.38
CA ARG A 29 13.74 19.10 -2.05
C ARG A 29 13.43 17.62 -2.30
N LEU A 30 12.16 17.27 -2.54
CA LEU A 30 11.75 15.90 -2.81
C LEU A 30 11.86 15.61 -4.32
N ASP A 31 12.47 14.48 -4.66
CA ASP A 31 12.68 14.08 -6.05
C ASP A 31 11.69 12.96 -6.43
N ALA A 32 10.76 13.29 -7.32
CA ALA A 32 9.72 12.37 -7.80
C ALA A 32 10.30 11.15 -8.54
N GLU A 33 11.51 11.25 -9.11
CA GLU A 33 12.16 10.14 -9.80
C GLU A 33 12.94 9.22 -8.84
N ARG A 34 12.99 9.54 -7.55
CA ARG A 34 13.74 8.79 -6.53
C ARG A 34 12.91 8.42 -5.31
N MET A 35 11.67 7.98 -5.54
CA MET A 35 10.75 7.59 -4.47
C MET A 35 10.77 6.08 -4.21
N GLY A 36 10.60 5.71 -2.93
CA GLY A 36 10.31 4.35 -2.49
C GLY A 36 9.10 4.32 -1.56
N ILE A 37 8.44 3.17 -1.48
CA ILE A 37 7.27 2.94 -0.61
C ILE A 37 7.56 1.83 0.40
N MET A 38 7.11 2.00 1.64
CA MET A 38 7.29 1.00 2.68
C MET A 38 6.11 0.98 3.64
N GLY A 39 5.77 -0.18 4.16
CA GLY A 39 4.78 -0.30 5.21
C GLY A 39 4.76 -1.68 5.87
N GLY A 40 4.37 -1.70 7.14
CA GLY A 40 4.20 -2.92 7.93
C GLY A 40 2.73 -3.25 8.18
N SER A 41 2.38 -4.53 8.31
CA SER A 41 1.00 -4.98 8.61
C SER A 41 0.03 -4.50 7.54
N TYR A 42 -1.00 -3.72 7.89
CA TYR A 42 -1.87 -3.07 6.91
C TYR A 42 -1.09 -2.22 5.89
N GLY A 43 -0.01 -1.56 6.33
CA GLY A 43 0.89 -0.83 5.44
C GLY A 43 1.62 -1.73 4.45
N GLY A 44 1.89 -3.00 4.81
CA GLY A 44 2.45 -3.99 3.90
C GLY A 44 1.45 -4.38 2.80
N LEU A 45 0.18 -4.59 3.19
CA LEU A 45 -0.92 -4.77 2.24
C LEU A 45 -1.05 -3.55 1.32
N MET A 46 -1.07 -2.32 1.86
CA MET A 46 -1.17 -1.10 1.05
C MET A 46 0.03 -0.91 0.13
N THR A 47 1.25 -1.24 0.58
CA THR A 47 2.45 -1.20 -0.26
C THR A 47 2.23 -2.04 -1.52
N VAL A 48 1.83 -3.30 -1.38
CA VAL A 48 1.62 -4.18 -2.54
C VAL A 48 0.41 -3.75 -3.39
N LYS A 49 -0.69 -3.28 -2.78
CA LYS A 49 -1.84 -2.77 -3.55
C LYS A 49 -1.49 -1.54 -4.37
N ILE A 50 -0.72 -0.60 -3.81
CA ILE A 50 -0.30 0.62 -4.50
C ILE A 50 0.59 0.27 -5.71
N LEU A 51 1.53 -0.66 -5.56
CA LEU A 51 2.36 -1.12 -6.68
C LEU A 51 1.56 -1.74 -7.83
N GLY A 52 0.36 -2.25 -7.57
CA GLY A 52 -0.51 -2.79 -8.62
C GLY A 52 -1.23 -1.73 -9.47
N VAL A 53 -1.26 -0.47 -9.02
CA VAL A 53 -2.06 0.60 -9.65
C VAL A 53 -1.32 1.94 -9.83
N ASP A 54 -0.05 1.99 -9.44
CA ASP A 54 0.80 3.18 -9.50
C ASP A 54 2.28 2.78 -9.68
N ASP A 55 2.87 3.17 -10.82
CA ASP A 55 4.21 2.76 -11.24
C ASP A 55 5.31 3.77 -10.87
N ARG A 56 5.02 4.81 -10.08
CA ARG A 56 6.00 5.88 -9.77
C ARG A 56 7.12 5.47 -8.81
N TRP A 57 7.04 4.29 -8.22
CA TRP A 57 7.93 3.84 -7.14
C TRP A 57 9.15 3.09 -7.68
N LYS A 58 10.36 3.50 -7.28
CA LYS A 58 11.62 2.85 -7.68
C LYS A 58 12.04 1.71 -6.73
N SER A 59 11.49 1.69 -5.52
CA SER A 59 11.73 0.64 -4.54
C SER A 59 10.51 0.43 -3.64
N ALA A 60 10.38 -0.79 -3.11
CA ALA A 60 9.28 -1.13 -2.21
C ALA A 60 9.72 -2.10 -1.10
N VAL A 61 9.25 -1.87 0.12
CA VAL A 61 9.47 -2.76 1.28
C VAL A 61 8.14 -3.04 1.96
N ALA A 62 7.58 -4.22 1.70
CA ALA A 62 6.33 -4.67 2.31
C ALA A 62 6.61 -5.61 3.47
N GLU A 63 6.41 -5.16 4.71
CA GLU A 63 6.71 -5.93 5.91
C GLU A 63 5.46 -6.54 6.53
N ARG A 64 5.53 -7.82 6.95
CA ARG A 64 4.50 -8.50 7.78
C ARG A 64 3.05 -8.25 7.33
N GLY A 65 2.82 -8.12 6.02
CA GLY A 65 1.55 -7.73 5.44
C GLY A 65 0.57 -8.89 5.26
N VAL A 66 -0.72 -8.57 5.17
CA VAL A 66 -1.78 -9.54 4.87
C VAL A 66 -2.02 -9.55 3.36
N TYR A 67 -1.62 -10.62 2.67
CA TYR A 67 -1.77 -10.72 1.20
C TYR A 67 -2.86 -11.70 0.76
N SER A 68 -3.39 -12.49 1.70
CA SER A 68 -4.53 -13.38 1.51
C SER A 68 -5.38 -13.33 2.78
N PHE A 69 -6.57 -12.73 2.67
CA PHE A 69 -7.51 -12.68 3.80
C PHE A 69 -8.04 -14.06 4.17
N MET A 70 -8.16 -14.98 3.19
CA MET A 70 -8.54 -16.36 3.48
C MET A 70 -7.50 -17.07 4.35
N SER A 71 -6.22 -16.95 4.00
CA SER A 71 -5.15 -17.54 4.80
C SER A 71 -5.07 -16.87 6.17
N PHE A 72 -5.15 -15.54 6.22
CA PHE A 72 -5.12 -14.78 7.46
C PHE A 72 -6.21 -15.20 8.46
N ALA A 73 -7.43 -15.44 7.99
CA ALA A 73 -8.53 -15.88 8.85
C ALA A 73 -8.25 -17.23 9.56
N GLY A 74 -7.46 -18.12 8.94
CA GLY A 74 -7.15 -19.44 9.49
C GLY A 74 -5.80 -19.54 10.21
N THR A 75 -4.89 -18.58 10.02
CA THR A 75 -3.52 -18.64 10.57
C THR A 75 -3.16 -17.46 11.44
N SER A 76 -4.01 -16.43 11.55
CA SER A 76 -3.75 -15.30 12.42
C SER A 76 -3.98 -15.69 13.87
N ASP A 77 -3.00 -15.32 14.69
CA ASP A 77 -3.02 -15.28 16.14
C ASP A 77 -4.06 -14.30 16.72
N ILE A 78 -4.53 -13.32 15.95
CA ILE A 78 -5.60 -12.38 16.34
C ILE A 78 -6.99 -13.03 16.24
N ALA A 79 -7.16 -14.03 15.37
CA ALA A 79 -8.47 -14.61 15.06
C ALA A 79 -8.96 -15.68 16.07
N HIS A 80 -8.30 -15.84 17.21
CA HIS A 80 -8.70 -16.81 18.24
C HIS A 80 -9.76 -16.23 19.20
N THR A 81 -11.03 -16.28 18.77
CA THR A 81 -12.19 -16.40 19.68
C THR A 81 -13.29 -17.23 19.03
#